data_AF-A0A9Q6Y4V2-F1
#
_entry.id   AF-A0A9Q6Y4V2-F1
#
_cell.length_a   1.000
_cell.length_b   1.000
_cell.length_c   1.000
_cell.angle_alpha   90.00
_cell.angle_beta   90.00
_cell.angle_gamma   90.00
#
_symmetry.space_group_name_H-M   'P 1'
#
loop_
_entity.id
_entity.type
_entity.pdbx_description
1 polymer ?
#
loop_
_entity_poly.entity_id
_entity_poly.type
_entity_poly.pdbx_seq_one_letter_code
_entity_poly.pdbx_strand_id
1 'polypeptide(L)'
;MKKRRKEPETLREHCRHIFGDEPPVLCVWETEFDYADAELKALAAKEWQQISEWDLSAYYVLNLVYNEPMQIELFRYLFPLCLAQWHETVLAGGYGDHFEESLMKALCRPYLWQEMMNASQRQQVRQFLLDTALQRMDNERGFNNVLCWLAVFNTLGGAAPLIRSLWSRWWALDTPGKAVCAIQYAAHLIYPIEANPLWSQEWIGWGHPLGHKDGWSSDNRAFLRQMLTPEMIVAGVQAAAEILRGEPEGAMAARIAQDAYEAMDILTIQIEDLLRDLSCDESGHALE
;
A
#
# COMPACT_ATOMS: atom_id res chain seq x y z
N MET A 1 38.49 -25.50 -6.85
CA MET A 1 37.20 -25.27 -6.16
C MET A 1 36.32 -24.40 -7.05
N LYS A 2 35.26 -24.95 -7.66
CA LYS A 2 34.28 -24.14 -8.39
C LYS A 2 33.51 -23.32 -7.36
N LYS A 3 33.63 -21.99 -7.40
CA LYS A 3 32.70 -21.09 -6.68
C LYS A 3 31.30 -21.42 -7.19
N ARG A 4 30.48 -22.08 -6.38
CA ARG A 4 29.04 -22.19 -6.65
C ARG A 4 28.53 -20.75 -6.74
N ARG A 5 28.06 -20.34 -7.92
CA ARG A 5 27.24 -19.13 -8.05
C ARG A 5 26.04 -19.37 -7.12
N LYS A 6 25.91 -18.56 -6.06
CA LYS A 6 24.68 -18.54 -5.27
C LYS A 6 23.56 -18.16 -6.25
N GLU A 7 22.53 -18.97 -6.33
CA GLU A 7 21.32 -18.60 -7.05
C GLU A 7 20.76 -17.29 -6.44
N PRO A 8 20.15 -16.42 -7.25
CA PRO A 8 19.56 -15.20 -6.72
C PRO A 8 18.47 -15.57 -5.70
N GLU A 9 18.49 -14.88 -4.57
CA GLU A 9 17.47 -15.01 -3.52
C GLU A 9 16.09 -14.72 -4.12
N THR A 10 15.13 -15.62 -3.88
CA THR A 10 13.73 -15.43 -4.26
C THR A 10 13.05 -14.44 -3.32
N LEU A 11 11.97 -13.80 -3.75
CA LEU A 11 11.22 -12.85 -2.93
C LEU A 11 10.72 -13.47 -1.61
N ARG A 12 10.22 -14.71 -1.66
CA ARG A 12 9.79 -15.44 -0.46
C ARG A 12 10.94 -15.73 0.50
N GLU A 13 12.13 -16.06 -0.01
CA GLU A 13 13.33 -16.21 0.83
C GLU A 13 13.72 -14.89 1.49
N HIS A 14 13.73 -13.79 0.72
CA HIS A 14 14.01 -12.46 1.24
C HIS A 14 13.09 -12.08 2.40
N CYS A 15 11.77 -12.24 2.21
CA CYS A 15 10.80 -11.96 3.27
C CYS A 15 11.03 -12.86 4.49
N ARG A 16 11.30 -14.16 4.31
CA ARG A 16 11.57 -15.09 5.42
C ARG A 16 12.84 -14.73 6.19
N HIS A 17 13.88 -14.23 5.52
CA HIS A 17 15.10 -13.76 6.16
C HIS A 17 14.86 -12.61 7.15
N ILE A 18 13.87 -11.73 6.90
CA ILE A 18 13.46 -10.67 7.86
C ILE A 18 13.08 -11.28 9.21
N PHE A 19 12.50 -12.48 9.20
CA PHE A 19 11.98 -13.18 10.37
C PHE A 19 12.88 -14.33 10.85
N GLY A 20 14.09 -14.45 10.30
CA GLY A 20 15.08 -15.43 10.77
C GLY A 20 14.87 -16.84 10.24
N ASP A 21 14.15 -17.00 9.13
CA ASP A 21 13.90 -18.30 8.48
C ASP A 21 13.28 -19.36 9.38
N GLU A 22 12.29 -18.95 10.19
CA GLU A 22 11.61 -19.87 11.09
C GLU A 22 11.13 -21.13 10.32
N PRO A 23 11.24 -22.32 10.95
CA PRO A 23 10.81 -23.57 10.35
C PRO A 23 9.28 -23.75 10.45
N PRO A 24 8.72 -24.75 9.76
CA PRO A 24 7.33 -25.15 9.95
C PRO A 24 6.98 -25.39 11.43
N VAL A 25 5.78 -24.97 11.83
CA VAL A 25 5.32 -25.00 13.22
C VAL A 25 4.45 -26.24 13.44
N LEU A 26 4.99 -27.20 14.21
CA LEU A 26 4.35 -28.50 14.44
C LEU A 26 3.27 -28.49 15.52
N CYS A 27 3.32 -27.52 16.44
CA CYS A 27 2.37 -27.37 17.53
C CYS A 27 1.72 -25.99 17.45
N VAL A 28 0.52 -25.95 16.88
CA VAL A 28 -0.30 -24.74 16.82
C VAL A 28 -1.33 -24.78 17.93
N TRP A 29 -1.25 -23.82 18.84
CA TRP A 29 -2.26 -23.62 19.90
C TRP A 29 -3.28 -22.53 19.55
N GLU A 30 -2.96 -21.68 18.57
CA GLU A 30 -3.87 -20.64 18.08
C GLU A 30 -5.08 -21.26 17.36
N THR A 31 -6.27 -20.75 17.66
CA THR A 31 -7.52 -21.10 16.96
C THR A 31 -7.61 -20.31 15.66
N GLU A 32 -8.01 -20.95 14.57
CA GLU A 32 -8.28 -20.27 13.30
C GLU A 32 -9.57 -19.43 13.42
N PHE A 33 -9.58 -18.24 12.81
CA PHE A 33 -10.67 -17.26 12.96
C PHE A 33 -12.07 -17.83 12.67
N ASP A 34 -12.20 -18.61 11.60
CA ASP A 34 -13.44 -19.28 11.18
C ASP A 34 -13.52 -20.74 11.69
N TYR A 35 -12.77 -21.06 12.75
CA TYR A 35 -12.72 -22.37 13.42
C TYR A 35 -12.15 -23.51 12.56
N ALA A 36 -11.39 -23.20 11.50
CA ALA A 36 -10.68 -24.18 10.67
C ALA A 36 -9.32 -24.61 11.28
N ASP A 37 -9.33 -25.01 12.55
CA ASP A 37 -8.11 -25.30 13.34
C ASP A 37 -7.26 -26.43 12.73
N ALA A 38 -7.90 -27.41 12.08
CA ALA A 38 -7.20 -28.53 11.47
C ALA A 38 -6.45 -28.09 10.21
N GLU A 39 -7.05 -27.20 9.43
CA GLU A 39 -6.51 -26.60 8.23
C GLU A 39 -5.35 -25.66 8.56
N LEU A 40 -5.48 -24.83 9.60
CA LEU A 40 -4.38 -23.99 10.09
C LEU A 40 -3.19 -24.83 10.58
N LYS A 41 -3.43 -25.92 11.31
CA LYS A 41 -2.39 -26.87 11.74
C LYS A 41 -1.71 -27.54 10.55
N ALA A 42 -2.49 -27.95 9.55
CA ALA A 42 -1.95 -28.54 8.33
C ALA A 42 -1.10 -27.53 7.56
N LEU A 43 -1.57 -26.28 7.43
CA LEU A 43 -0.85 -25.18 6.81
C LEU A 43 0.48 -24.89 7.51
N ALA A 44 0.46 -24.77 8.83
CA ALA A 44 1.64 -24.47 9.64
C ALA A 44 2.76 -25.54 9.51
N ALA A 45 2.38 -26.78 9.23
CA ALA A 45 3.31 -27.89 9.04
C ALA A 45 3.80 -28.06 7.58
N LYS A 46 3.21 -27.36 6.60
CA LYS A 46 3.67 -27.42 5.20
C LYS A 46 5.02 -26.75 5.07
N GLU A 47 5.86 -27.26 4.17
CA GLU A 47 7.07 -26.56 3.71
C GLU A 47 6.68 -25.26 2.98
N TRP A 48 7.38 -24.16 3.28
CA TRP A 48 6.98 -22.82 2.82
C TRP A 48 6.91 -22.67 1.29
N GLN A 49 7.70 -23.46 0.54
CA GLN A 49 7.65 -23.48 -0.92
C GLN A 49 6.34 -24.05 -1.47
N GLN A 50 5.60 -24.81 -0.66
CA GLN A 50 4.36 -25.47 -1.04
C GLN A 50 3.11 -24.69 -0.62
N ILE A 51 3.30 -23.61 0.15
CA ILE A 51 2.20 -22.78 0.63
C ILE A 51 1.72 -21.87 -0.50
N SER A 52 0.45 -21.98 -0.87
CA SER A 52 -0.17 -21.18 -1.92
C SER A 52 -0.79 -19.89 -1.37
N GLU A 53 -1.10 -18.94 -2.26
CA GLU A 53 -1.94 -17.77 -1.94
C GLU A 53 -3.26 -18.18 -1.30
N TRP A 54 -3.93 -19.18 -1.90
CA TRP A 54 -5.20 -19.70 -1.41
C TRP A 54 -5.09 -20.21 0.03
N ASP A 55 -4.00 -20.91 0.36
CA ASP A 55 -3.79 -21.39 1.73
C ASP A 55 -3.72 -20.23 2.74
N LEU A 56 -2.98 -19.16 2.41
CA LEU A 56 -2.83 -17.99 3.27
C LEU A 56 -4.14 -17.20 3.39
N SER A 57 -4.84 -17.04 2.27
CA SER A 57 -6.12 -16.33 2.18
C SER A 57 -7.22 -17.05 2.95
N ALA A 58 -7.34 -18.37 2.76
CA ALA A 58 -8.43 -19.15 3.35
C ALA A 58 -8.24 -19.43 4.85
N TYR A 59 -7.01 -19.54 5.34
CA TYR A 59 -6.77 -20.11 6.69
C TYR A 59 -5.84 -19.28 7.59
N TYR A 60 -5.38 -18.10 7.17
CA TYR A 60 -4.42 -17.35 7.99
C TYR A 60 -4.57 -15.83 8.00
N VAL A 61 -4.87 -15.20 6.86
CA VAL A 61 -4.86 -13.73 6.79
C VAL A 61 -5.86 -13.09 7.76
N LEU A 62 -7.00 -13.73 8.03
CA LEU A 62 -7.99 -13.25 8.99
C LEU A 62 -7.55 -13.40 10.45
N ASN A 63 -6.72 -14.39 10.78
CA ASN A 63 -6.09 -14.46 12.11
C ASN A 63 -5.22 -13.21 12.35
N LEU A 64 -4.51 -12.72 11.33
CA LEU A 64 -3.76 -11.47 11.43
C LEU A 64 -4.65 -10.27 11.73
N VAL A 65 -5.94 -10.31 11.40
CA VAL A 65 -6.91 -9.23 11.64
C VAL A 65 -7.58 -9.36 13.01
N TYR A 66 -7.98 -10.57 13.40
CA TYR A 66 -8.94 -10.74 14.50
C TYR A 66 -8.38 -11.47 15.73
N ASN A 67 -7.29 -12.21 15.61
CA ASN A 67 -6.80 -12.99 16.74
C ASN A 67 -5.91 -12.16 17.66
N GLU A 68 -6.15 -12.31 18.97
CA GLU A 68 -5.31 -11.81 20.06
C GLU A 68 -5.61 -12.64 21.33
N PRO A 69 -4.63 -13.35 21.93
CA PRO A 69 -3.21 -13.41 21.57
C PRO A 69 -2.94 -14.28 20.33
N MET A 70 -1.84 -14.01 19.64
CA MET A 70 -1.36 -14.81 18.51
C MET A 70 -0.10 -15.59 18.84
N GLN A 71 0.11 -16.71 18.15
CA GLN A 71 1.31 -17.53 18.31
C GLN A 71 2.49 -16.93 17.53
N ILE A 72 3.54 -16.50 18.24
CA ILE A 72 4.65 -15.78 17.64
C ILE A 72 5.45 -16.61 16.64
N GLU A 73 5.63 -17.91 16.89
CA GLU A 73 6.34 -18.81 15.98
C GLU A 73 5.55 -18.98 14.67
N LEU A 74 4.22 -19.13 14.78
CA LEU A 74 3.33 -19.23 13.63
C LEU A 74 3.34 -17.94 12.80
N PHE A 75 3.30 -16.79 13.48
CA PHE A 75 3.42 -15.49 12.84
C PHE A 75 4.73 -15.33 12.07
N ARG A 76 5.86 -15.59 12.73
CA ARG A 76 7.17 -15.46 12.07
C ARG A 76 7.37 -16.45 10.92
N TYR A 77 6.63 -17.56 10.92
CA TYR A 77 6.64 -18.52 9.82
C TYR A 77 5.78 -18.10 8.62
N LEU A 78 4.52 -17.70 8.84
CA LEU A 78 3.54 -17.47 7.78
C LEU A 78 3.46 -16.01 7.29
N PHE A 79 3.60 -15.03 8.18
CA PHE A 79 3.54 -13.60 7.82
C PHE A 79 4.54 -13.17 6.73
N PRO A 80 5.80 -13.69 6.68
CA PRO A 80 6.71 -13.38 5.57
C PRO A 80 6.16 -13.78 4.20
N LEU A 81 5.41 -14.87 4.13
CA LEU A 81 4.80 -15.34 2.89
C LEU A 81 3.64 -14.42 2.49
N CYS A 82 2.92 -13.85 3.46
CA CYS A 82 1.92 -12.83 3.21
C CYS A 82 2.52 -11.56 2.60
N LEU A 83 3.69 -11.11 3.10
CA LEU A 83 4.40 -9.96 2.53
C LEU A 83 4.84 -10.20 1.09
N ALA A 84 5.40 -11.39 0.81
CA ALA A 84 5.82 -11.75 -0.54
C ALA A 84 4.63 -11.80 -1.50
N GLN A 85 3.51 -12.43 -1.09
CA GLN A 85 2.29 -12.49 -1.88
C GLN A 85 1.74 -11.10 -2.19
N TRP A 86 1.66 -10.23 -1.17
CA TRP A 86 1.19 -8.87 -1.35
C TRP A 86 2.03 -8.08 -2.35
N HIS A 87 3.35 -8.21 -2.28
CA HIS A 87 4.25 -7.58 -3.25
C HIS A 87 3.99 -8.05 -4.68
N GLU A 88 3.82 -9.35 -4.89
CA GLU A 88 3.49 -9.91 -6.21
C GLU A 88 2.15 -9.38 -6.72
N THR A 89 1.10 -9.37 -5.89
CA THR A 89 -0.23 -8.85 -6.24
C THR A 89 -0.16 -7.38 -6.64
N VAL A 90 0.46 -6.54 -5.81
CA VAL A 90 0.60 -5.11 -6.06
C VAL A 90 1.32 -4.85 -7.39
N LEU A 91 2.46 -5.51 -7.63
CA LEU A 91 3.24 -5.29 -8.86
C LEU A 91 2.59 -5.89 -10.12
N ALA A 92 1.73 -6.90 -9.99
CA ALA A 92 0.94 -7.42 -11.10
C ALA A 92 -0.22 -6.49 -11.50
N GLY A 93 -0.43 -5.39 -10.78
CA GLY A 93 -1.54 -4.46 -11.00
C GLY A 93 -2.86 -4.92 -10.39
N GLY A 94 -2.83 -5.98 -9.57
CA GLY A 94 -3.96 -6.37 -8.74
C GLY A 94 -4.07 -5.44 -7.53
N TYR A 95 -5.29 -5.02 -7.22
CA TYR A 95 -5.61 -4.46 -5.91
C TYR A 95 -7.01 -4.87 -5.49
N GLY A 96 -7.25 -5.04 -4.18
CA GLY A 96 -8.60 -5.14 -3.63
C GLY A 96 -9.23 -6.54 -3.69
N ASP A 97 -8.39 -7.58 -3.74
CA ASP A 97 -8.86 -8.92 -3.41
C ASP A 97 -9.01 -9.10 -1.88
N HIS A 98 -9.70 -10.17 -1.49
CA HIS A 98 -9.95 -10.48 -0.08
C HIS A 98 -8.65 -10.58 0.74
N PHE A 99 -7.58 -11.12 0.14
CA PHE A 99 -6.32 -11.35 0.83
C PHE A 99 -5.64 -10.01 1.15
N GLU A 100 -5.50 -9.13 0.16
CA GLU A 100 -4.87 -7.84 0.32
C GLU A 100 -5.64 -6.95 1.28
N GLU A 101 -6.97 -6.81 1.11
CA GLU A 101 -7.78 -6.01 2.02
C GLU A 101 -7.62 -6.46 3.47
N SER A 102 -7.58 -7.78 3.70
CA SER A 102 -7.39 -8.37 5.03
C SER A 102 -5.98 -8.14 5.57
N LEU A 103 -4.94 -8.34 4.75
CA LEU A 103 -3.55 -8.10 5.18
C LEU A 103 -3.34 -6.62 5.53
N MET A 104 -3.91 -5.72 4.75
CA MET A 104 -3.81 -4.30 5.00
C MET A 104 -4.50 -3.88 6.29
N LYS A 105 -5.71 -4.40 6.54
CA LYS A 105 -6.40 -4.22 7.84
C LYS A 105 -5.56 -4.76 9.00
N ALA A 106 -4.93 -5.92 8.80
CA ALA A 106 -4.05 -6.50 9.80
C ALA A 106 -2.85 -5.58 10.11
N LEU A 107 -2.22 -5.01 9.07
CA LEU A 107 -1.10 -4.07 9.25
C LEU A 107 -1.48 -2.78 9.98
N CYS A 108 -2.76 -2.39 10.00
CA CYS A 108 -3.22 -1.27 10.83
C CYS A 108 -3.27 -1.58 12.33
N ARG A 109 -3.15 -2.86 12.74
CA ARG A 109 -3.21 -3.25 14.16
C ARG A 109 -1.90 -2.94 14.88
N PRO A 110 -1.91 -2.12 15.95
CA PRO A 110 -0.72 -1.91 16.77
C PRO A 110 -0.12 -3.19 17.35
N TYR A 111 -0.98 -4.17 17.66
CA TYR A 111 -0.59 -5.48 18.22
C TYR A 111 0.46 -6.20 17.34
N LEU A 112 0.27 -6.28 16.02
CA LEU A 112 1.23 -6.95 15.14
C LEU A 112 2.61 -6.29 15.19
N TRP A 113 2.64 -4.96 15.19
CA TRP A 113 3.90 -4.23 15.24
C TRP A 113 4.57 -4.36 16.61
N GLN A 114 3.82 -4.26 17.70
CA GLN A 114 4.36 -4.16 19.05
C GLN A 114 4.75 -5.52 19.63
N GLU A 115 3.87 -6.52 19.49
CA GLU A 115 4.00 -7.82 20.14
C GLU A 115 4.59 -8.89 19.22
N MET A 116 4.27 -8.84 17.92
CA MET A 116 4.66 -9.91 16.99
C MET A 116 6.01 -9.66 16.29
N MET A 117 6.48 -8.41 16.28
CA MET A 117 7.75 -8.01 15.65
C MET A 117 8.71 -7.39 16.65
N ASN A 118 10.00 -7.71 16.54
CA ASN A 118 11.05 -6.95 17.19
C ASN A 118 11.39 -5.66 16.41
N ALA A 119 12.23 -4.79 16.98
CA ALA A 119 12.57 -3.51 16.36
C ALA A 119 13.19 -3.63 14.95
N SER A 120 14.06 -4.63 14.74
CA SER A 120 14.71 -4.88 13.45
C SER A 120 13.72 -5.38 12.40
N GLN A 121 12.81 -6.27 12.81
CA GLN A 121 11.72 -6.77 11.95
C GLN A 121 10.79 -5.62 11.55
N ARG A 122 10.35 -4.79 12.50
CA ARG A 122 9.51 -3.62 12.22
C ARG A 122 10.15 -2.69 11.18
N GLN A 123 11.44 -2.41 11.31
CA GLN A 123 12.15 -1.53 10.38
C GLN A 123 12.22 -2.14 8.97
N GLN A 124 12.58 -3.43 8.86
CA GLN A 124 12.68 -4.12 7.57
C GLN A 124 11.32 -4.26 6.88
N VAL A 125 10.26 -4.60 7.62
CA VAL A 125 8.89 -4.65 7.06
C VAL A 125 8.45 -3.29 6.55
N ARG A 126 8.68 -2.20 7.30
CA ARG A 126 8.37 -0.83 6.82
C ARG A 126 9.12 -0.47 5.56
N GLN A 127 10.40 -0.83 5.48
CA GLN A 127 11.20 -0.59 4.30
C GLN A 127 10.67 -1.39 3.10
N PHE A 128 10.29 -2.66 3.32
CA PHE A 128 9.71 -3.52 2.30
C PHE A 128 8.38 -2.97 1.75
N LEU A 129 7.47 -2.52 2.62
CA LEU A 129 6.20 -1.89 2.23
C LEU A 129 6.45 -0.61 1.41
N LEU A 130 7.39 0.23 1.88
CA LEU A 130 7.77 1.48 1.21
C LEU A 130 8.35 1.22 -0.19
N ASP A 131 9.28 0.28 -0.31
CA ASP A 131 9.94 -0.01 -1.58
C ASP A 131 8.98 -0.65 -2.58
N THR A 132 8.07 -1.52 -2.12
CA THR A 132 7.02 -2.11 -2.95
C THR A 132 6.08 -1.04 -3.50
N ALA A 133 5.60 -0.11 -2.66
CA ALA A 133 4.72 0.98 -3.10
C ALA A 133 5.40 1.91 -4.10
N LEU A 134 6.67 2.25 -3.88
CA LEU A 134 7.43 3.08 -4.82
C LEU A 134 7.71 2.36 -6.13
N GLN A 135 8.05 1.07 -6.09
CA GLN A 135 8.23 0.27 -7.30
C GLN A 135 6.92 0.18 -8.10
N ARG A 136 5.77 0.09 -7.43
CA ARG A 136 4.47 0.13 -8.09
C ARG A 136 4.24 1.44 -8.83
N MET A 137 4.57 2.57 -8.21
CA MET A 137 4.51 3.91 -8.83
C MET A 137 5.51 4.03 -9.98
N ASP A 138 6.72 3.51 -9.85
CA ASP A 138 7.75 3.54 -10.90
C ASP A 138 7.31 2.78 -12.16
N ASN A 139 6.49 1.74 -11.98
CA ASN A 139 5.90 0.97 -13.07
C ASN A 139 4.68 1.63 -13.74
N GLU A 140 4.15 2.74 -13.19
CA GLU A 140 2.98 3.39 -13.79
C GLU A 140 3.31 4.01 -15.14
N ARG A 141 2.40 3.82 -16.09
CA ARG A 141 2.47 4.34 -17.45
C ARG A 141 1.06 4.53 -18.00
N GLY A 142 0.87 5.54 -18.84
CA GLY A 142 -0.42 5.92 -19.37
C GLY A 142 -1.37 6.45 -18.30
N PHE A 143 -2.58 6.81 -18.72
CA PHE A 143 -3.65 7.24 -17.81
C PHE A 143 -4.89 6.35 -17.85
N ASN A 144 -4.84 5.23 -18.58
CA ASN A 144 -5.97 4.33 -18.76
C ASN A 144 -5.99 3.17 -17.75
N ASN A 145 -5.00 3.09 -16.85
CA ASN A 145 -4.91 2.00 -15.88
C ASN A 145 -5.83 2.25 -14.69
N VAL A 146 -6.27 1.16 -14.06
CA VAL A 146 -6.86 1.20 -12.73
C VAL A 146 -5.85 1.83 -11.76
N LEU A 147 -6.32 2.71 -10.87
CA LEU A 147 -5.49 3.48 -9.93
C LEU A 147 -5.01 2.63 -8.74
N CYS A 148 -4.52 1.42 -8.99
CA CYS A 148 -4.09 0.47 -7.96
C CYS A 148 -2.99 1.05 -7.06
N TRP A 149 -2.06 1.84 -7.62
CA TRP A 149 -1.01 2.50 -6.83
C TRP A 149 -1.61 3.45 -5.77
N LEU A 150 -2.70 4.13 -6.10
CA LEU A 150 -3.33 5.10 -5.22
C LEU A 150 -4.07 4.41 -4.10
N ALA A 151 -4.71 3.28 -4.41
CA ALA A 151 -5.32 2.43 -3.39
C ALA A 151 -4.26 1.91 -2.39
N VAL A 152 -3.14 1.39 -2.89
CA VAL A 152 -1.99 1.00 -2.05
C VAL A 152 -1.49 2.16 -1.19
N PHE A 153 -1.32 3.35 -1.78
CA PHE A 153 -0.89 4.55 -1.06
C PHE A 153 -1.84 4.91 0.09
N ASN A 154 -3.15 4.92 -0.18
CA ASN A 154 -4.16 5.25 0.81
C ASN A 154 -4.20 4.25 1.95
N THR A 155 -4.10 2.97 1.64
CA THR A 155 -4.19 1.92 2.65
C THR A 155 -2.95 1.88 3.55
N LEU A 156 -1.77 2.15 3.00
CA LEU A 156 -0.56 2.30 3.79
C LEU A 156 -0.60 3.51 4.75
N GLY A 157 -1.51 4.46 4.51
CA GLY A 157 -1.78 5.56 5.43
C GLY A 157 -2.28 5.14 6.81
N GLY A 158 -2.97 3.99 6.90
CA GLY A 158 -3.41 3.39 8.16
C GLY A 158 -2.36 2.47 8.82
N ALA A 159 -1.54 1.80 8.02
CA ALA A 159 -0.69 0.69 8.46
C ALA A 159 0.46 1.07 9.41
N ALA A 160 1.25 2.08 9.06
CA ALA A 160 2.46 2.45 9.80
C ALA A 160 2.89 3.88 9.48
N PRO A 161 3.78 4.51 10.30
CA PRO A 161 4.28 5.87 10.06
C PRO A 161 5.29 5.90 8.89
N LEU A 162 4.81 5.60 7.68
CA LEU A 162 5.61 5.47 6.46
C LEU A 162 5.31 6.55 5.42
N ILE A 163 4.17 7.25 5.53
CA ILE A 163 3.72 8.21 4.53
C ILE A 163 4.72 9.34 4.33
N ARG A 164 5.40 9.80 5.41
CA ARG A 164 6.46 10.79 5.28
C ARG A 164 7.52 10.40 4.25
N SER A 165 8.02 9.18 4.35
CA SER A 165 9.07 8.66 3.46
C SER A 165 8.53 8.38 2.06
N LEU A 166 7.32 7.80 1.96
CA LEU A 166 6.67 7.50 0.70
C LEU A 166 6.39 8.78 -0.09
N TRP A 167 5.76 9.76 0.53
CA TRP A 167 5.46 11.07 -0.03
C TRP A 167 6.72 11.78 -0.53
N SER A 168 7.76 11.86 0.31
CA SER A 168 9.00 12.54 -0.06
C SER A 168 9.72 11.88 -1.25
N ARG A 169 9.74 10.53 -1.30
CA ARG A 169 10.38 9.78 -2.39
C ARG A 169 9.54 9.76 -3.67
N TRP A 170 8.21 9.81 -3.55
CA TRP A 170 7.31 9.92 -4.70
C TRP A 170 7.44 11.31 -5.35
N TRP A 171 7.28 12.39 -4.57
CA TRP A 171 7.34 13.77 -5.05
C TRP A 171 8.77 14.26 -5.38
N ALA A 172 9.78 13.41 -5.25
CA ALA A 172 11.08 13.63 -5.87
C ALA A 172 11.01 13.54 -7.41
N LEU A 173 9.97 12.89 -7.95
CA LEU A 173 9.67 12.79 -9.39
C LEU A 173 10.88 12.32 -10.22
N ASP A 174 11.65 11.37 -9.70
CA ASP A 174 12.86 10.85 -10.32
C ASP A 174 12.59 9.78 -11.41
N THR A 175 11.32 9.41 -11.62
CA THR A 175 10.88 8.48 -12.68
C THR A 175 9.64 8.99 -13.41
N PRO A 176 9.44 8.60 -14.69
CA PRO A 176 8.19 8.90 -15.41
C PRO A 176 6.95 8.35 -14.70
N GLY A 177 7.03 7.18 -14.07
CA GLY A 177 5.89 6.59 -13.36
C GLY A 177 5.44 7.43 -12.16
N LYS A 178 6.37 7.93 -11.35
CA LYS A 178 6.05 8.89 -10.27
C LYS A 178 5.44 10.19 -10.80
N ALA A 179 5.89 10.67 -11.95
CA ALA A 179 5.28 11.81 -12.62
C ALA A 179 3.84 11.50 -13.07
N VAL A 180 3.59 10.32 -13.64
CA VAL A 180 2.23 9.85 -13.97
C VAL A 180 1.34 9.82 -12.73
N CYS A 181 1.82 9.24 -11.62
CA CYS A 181 1.09 9.22 -10.35
C CYS A 181 0.77 10.64 -9.86
N ALA A 182 1.70 11.59 -9.96
CA ALA A 182 1.49 12.97 -9.55
C ALA A 182 0.40 13.67 -10.38
N ILE A 183 0.40 13.47 -11.71
CA ILE A 183 -0.64 13.96 -12.61
C ILE A 183 -2.00 13.33 -12.26
N GLN A 184 -2.05 12.02 -12.03
CA GLN A 184 -3.28 11.31 -11.64
C GLN A 184 -3.82 11.82 -10.31
N TYR A 185 -2.96 11.97 -9.29
CA TYR A 185 -3.36 12.48 -7.98
C TYR A 185 -3.96 13.89 -8.09
N ALA A 186 -3.31 14.79 -8.83
CA ALA A 186 -3.80 16.14 -9.03
C ALA A 186 -5.11 16.20 -9.83
N ALA A 187 -5.27 15.36 -10.87
CA ALA A 187 -6.53 15.28 -11.61
C ALA A 187 -7.72 14.95 -10.69
N HIS A 188 -7.51 14.05 -9.73
CA HIS A 188 -8.54 13.69 -8.75
C HIS A 188 -8.74 14.76 -7.66
N LEU A 189 -7.85 15.74 -7.54
CA LEU A 189 -8.05 16.90 -6.67
C LEU A 189 -8.74 18.07 -7.36
N ILE A 190 -8.53 18.27 -8.67
CA ILE A 190 -8.98 19.51 -9.36
C ILE A 190 -10.26 19.34 -10.14
N TYR A 191 -10.59 18.11 -10.58
CA TYR A 191 -11.81 17.85 -11.32
C TYR A 191 -12.84 17.12 -10.46
N PRO A 192 -14.14 17.46 -10.58
CA PRO A 192 -15.19 16.57 -10.13
C PRO A 192 -15.13 15.25 -10.93
N ILE A 193 -15.64 14.17 -10.33
CA ILE A 193 -15.63 12.81 -10.89
C ILE A 193 -16.10 12.79 -12.35
N GLU A 194 -17.20 13.46 -12.67
CA GLU A 194 -17.84 13.44 -13.98
C GLU A 194 -17.07 14.21 -15.05
N ALA A 195 -16.16 15.10 -14.64
CA ALA A 195 -15.36 15.93 -15.55
C ALA A 195 -13.88 15.54 -15.57
N ASN A 196 -13.46 14.62 -14.69
CA ASN A 196 -12.07 14.21 -14.60
C ASN A 196 -11.67 13.41 -15.84
N PRO A 197 -10.74 13.92 -16.68
CA PRO A 197 -10.34 13.26 -17.91
C PRO A 197 -9.58 11.95 -17.68
N LEU A 198 -9.13 11.71 -16.44
CA LEU A 198 -8.44 10.49 -16.02
C LEU A 198 -9.34 9.58 -15.17
N TRP A 199 -10.64 9.87 -15.08
CA TRP A 199 -11.56 9.00 -14.36
C TRP A 199 -11.66 7.64 -15.07
N SER A 200 -11.37 6.58 -14.33
CA SER A 200 -11.57 5.21 -14.81
C SER A 200 -12.95 4.71 -14.40
N GLN A 201 -13.74 4.24 -15.37
CA GLN A 201 -14.98 3.52 -15.09
C GLN A 201 -14.75 2.15 -14.44
N GLU A 202 -13.51 1.65 -14.50
CA GLU A 202 -13.06 0.41 -13.87
C GLU A 202 -12.48 0.65 -12.48
N TRP A 203 -12.77 1.79 -11.83
CA TRP A 203 -12.42 2.01 -10.44
C TRP A 203 -13.09 0.96 -9.55
N ILE A 204 -12.26 0.10 -8.97
CA ILE A 204 -12.64 -1.01 -8.11
C ILE A 204 -12.81 -0.63 -6.63
N GLY A 205 -12.48 0.61 -6.27
CA GLY A 205 -12.60 1.11 -4.90
C GLY A 205 -14.01 1.61 -4.58
N TRP A 206 -14.40 1.48 -3.31
CA TRP A 206 -15.61 2.08 -2.77
C TRP A 206 -15.29 3.49 -2.26
N GLY A 207 -15.72 4.53 -2.98
CA GLY A 207 -15.53 5.94 -2.60
C GLY A 207 -14.55 6.69 -3.50
N HIS A 208 -14.27 7.94 -3.14
CA HIS A 208 -13.37 8.81 -3.89
C HIS A 208 -11.94 8.24 -3.89
N PRO A 209 -11.20 8.23 -5.03
CA PRO A 209 -9.89 7.57 -5.12
C PRO A 209 -8.83 8.10 -4.16
N LEU A 210 -8.97 9.33 -3.66
CA LEU A 210 -8.04 9.91 -2.69
C LEU A 210 -8.42 9.59 -1.23
N GLY A 211 -9.65 9.17 -0.98
CA GLY A 211 -10.12 8.80 0.35
C GLY A 211 -9.78 7.34 0.70
N HIS A 212 -9.88 7.02 1.98
CA HIS A 212 -9.81 5.63 2.45
C HIS A 212 -10.93 5.40 3.47
N LYS A 213 -11.48 4.19 3.47
CA LYS A 213 -12.55 3.77 4.38
C LYS A 213 -12.10 3.74 5.84
N ASP A 214 -10.93 3.16 6.06
CA ASP A 214 -10.26 3.18 7.36
C ASP A 214 -9.36 4.42 7.39
N GLY A 215 -9.73 5.44 8.17
CA GLY A 215 -8.95 6.68 8.18
C GLY A 215 -7.48 6.46 8.57
N TRP A 216 -6.63 7.40 8.17
CA TRP A 216 -5.19 7.27 8.32
C TRP A 216 -4.74 7.38 9.77
N SER A 217 -3.56 6.86 10.11
CA SER A 217 -2.98 7.08 11.45
C SER A 217 -2.76 8.57 11.74
N SER A 218 -2.89 8.97 13.00
CA SER A 218 -2.75 10.38 13.43
C SER A 218 -1.41 11.01 13.00
N ASP A 219 -0.31 10.26 13.10
CA ASP A 219 1.02 10.68 12.64
C ASP A 219 1.06 10.96 11.13
N ASN A 220 0.49 10.07 10.32
CA ASN A 220 0.45 10.25 8.88
C ASN A 220 -0.47 11.42 8.48
N ARG A 221 -1.61 11.59 9.15
CA ARG A 221 -2.51 12.74 8.95
C ARG A 221 -1.84 14.06 9.29
N ALA A 222 -1.16 14.13 10.44
CA ALA A 222 -0.47 15.32 10.89
C ALA A 222 0.64 15.73 9.91
N PHE A 223 1.38 14.74 9.39
CA PHE A 223 2.36 14.98 8.33
C PHE A 223 1.70 15.48 7.05
N LEU A 224 0.66 14.80 6.54
CA LEU A 224 0.04 15.17 5.27
C LEU A 224 -0.56 16.57 5.33
N ARG A 225 -1.23 16.94 6.44
CA ARG A 225 -1.77 18.29 6.67
C ARG A 225 -0.71 19.40 6.56
N GLN A 226 0.54 19.11 6.91
CA GLN A 226 1.63 20.08 6.79
C GLN A 226 2.20 20.19 5.36
N MET A 227 2.12 19.11 4.60
CA MET A 227 2.83 18.99 3.32
C MET A 227 1.93 19.16 2.10
N LEU A 228 0.67 18.76 2.18
CA LEU A 228 -0.29 18.83 1.10
C LEU A 228 -0.88 20.24 1.04
N THR A 229 -0.32 21.09 0.18
CA THR A 229 -0.81 22.45 -0.08
C THR A 229 -1.08 22.65 -1.57
N PRO A 230 -1.97 23.60 -1.95
CA PRO A 230 -2.20 23.92 -3.35
C PRO A 230 -0.91 24.27 -4.10
N GLU A 231 -0.02 25.05 -3.50
CA GLU A 231 1.25 25.47 -4.12
C GLU A 231 2.18 24.28 -4.37
N MET A 232 2.23 23.35 -3.42
CA MET A 232 3.00 22.12 -3.56
C MET A 232 2.47 21.27 -4.72
N ILE A 233 1.15 21.10 -4.81
CA ILE A 233 0.52 20.35 -5.90
C ILE A 233 0.80 21.02 -7.23
N VAL A 234 0.55 22.32 -7.38
CA VAL A 234 0.78 23.05 -8.63
C VAL A 234 2.23 22.95 -9.07
N ALA A 235 3.19 23.21 -8.17
CA ALA A 235 4.61 23.12 -8.49
C ALA A 235 5.03 21.70 -8.87
N GLY A 236 4.56 20.69 -8.13
CA GLY A 236 4.86 19.29 -8.37
C GLY A 236 4.28 18.79 -9.71
N VAL A 237 3.05 19.18 -10.03
CA VAL A 237 2.37 18.79 -11.28
C VAL A 237 3.01 19.45 -12.49
N GLN A 238 3.44 20.72 -12.37
CA GLN A 238 4.23 21.37 -13.40
C GLN A 238 5.54 20.62 -13.65
N ALA A 239 6.29 20.28 -12.60
CA ALA A 239 7.52 19.49 -12.73
C ALA A 239 7.26 18.09 -13.32
N ALA A 240 6.17 17.44 -12.95
CA ALA A 240 5.76 16.15 -13.52
C ALA A 240 5.44 16.26 -15.02
N ALA A 241 4.73 17.31 -15.44
CA ALA A 241 4.45 17.55 -16.86
C ALA A 241 5.73 17.80 -17.68
N GLU A 242 6.73 18.46 -17.09
CA GLU A 242 8.04 18.65 -17.72
C GLU A 242 8.77 17.32 -17.96
N ILE A 243 8.76 16.42 -16.97
CA ILE A 243 9.33 15.07 -17.09
C ILE A 243 8.64 14.29 -18.21
N LEU A 244 7.34 14.47 -18.38
CA LEU A 244 6.52 13.76 -19.36
C LEU A 244 6.48 14.45 -20.74
N ARG A 245 7.18 15.57 -20.96
CA ARG A 245 7.07 16.41 -22.19
C ARG A 245 7.38 15.66 -23.51
N GLY A 246 8.09 14.54 -23.46
CA GLY A 246 8.37 13.69 -24.63
C GLY A 246 7.69 12.32 -24.60
N GLU A 247 6.90 12.04 -23.56
CA GLU A 247 6.25 10.75 -23.35
C GLU A 247 4.83 10.75 -23.93
N PRO A 248 4.23 9.57 -24.21
CA PRO A 248 2.83 9.46 -24.65
C PRO A 248 1.82 10.24 -23.78
N GLU A 249 2.11 10.35 -22.49
CA GLU A 249 1.31 11.01 -21.46
C GLU A 249 1.41 12.55 -21.52
N GLY A 250 2.42 13.10 -22.20
CA GLY A 250 2.83 14.51 -22.08
C GLY A 250 1.78 15.53 -22.43
N ALA A 251 0.98 15.30 -23.47
CA ALA A 251 -0.06 16.26 -23.89
C ALA A 251 -1.16 16.40 -22.83
N MET A 252 -1.58 15.28 -22.23
CA MET A 252 -2.58 15.29 -21.16
C MET A 252 -1.98 15.83 -19.85
N ALA A 253 -0.73 15.47 -19.54
CA ALA A 253 -0.02 16.00 -18.38
C ALA A 253 0.12 17.53 -18.42
N ALA A 254 0.48 18.10 -19.58
CA ALA A 254 0.58 19.54 -19.77
C ALA A 254 -0.77 20.25 -19.58
N ARG A 255 -1.86 19.65 -20.09
CA ARG A 255 -3.22 20.17 -19.86
C ARG A 255 -3.57 20.17 -18.37
N ILE A 256 -3.38 19.05 -17.68
CA ILE A 256 -3.70 18.94 -16.25
C ILE A 256 -2.85 19.89 -15.41
N ALA A 257 -1.58 20.11 -15.78
CA ALA A 257 -0.72 21.09 -15.11
C ALA A 257 -1.21 22.54 -15.26
N GLN A 258 -1.73 22.89 -16.44
CA GLN A 258 -2.34 24.19 -16.67
C GLN A 258 -3.65 24.34 -15.88
N ASP A 259 -4.52 23.32 -15.95
CA ASP A 259 -5.80 23.32 -15.24
C ASP A 259 -5.57 23.37 -13.72
N ALA A 260 -4.54 22.70 -13.19
CA ALA A 260 -4.18 22.76 -11.77
C ALA A 260 -3.76 24.16 -11.32
N TYR A 261 -3.01 24.89 -12.16
CA TYR A 261 -2.62 26.28 -11.87
C TYR A 261 -3.86 27.19 -11.82
N GLU A 262 -4.83 26.99 -12.71
CA GLU A 262 -6.08 27.75 -12.74
C GLU A 262 -7.05 27.36 -11.62
N ALA A 263 -6.92 26.14 -11.08
CA ALA A 263 -7.79 25.56 -10.06
C ALA A 263 -7.28 25.74 -8.62
N MET A 264 -6.43 26.73 -8.32
CA MET A 264 -5.87 26.93 -6.97
C MET A 264 -6.93 27.03 -5.86
N ASP A 265 -8.04 27.74 -6.12
CA ASP A 265 -9.13 27.86 -5.15
C ASP A 265 -9.85 26.51 -4.93
N ILE A 266 -10.02 25.71 -5.99
CA ILE A 266 -10.60 24.37 -5.92
C ILE A 266 -9.67 23.44 -5.13
N LEU A 267 -8.37 23.48 -5.42
CA LEU A 267 -7.36 22.70 -4.69
C LEU A 267 -7.42 22.97 -3.19
N THR A 268 -7.58 24.22 -2.79
CA THR A 268 -7.69 24.59 -1.36
C THR A 268 -8.86 23.86 -0.69
N ILE A 269 -10.04 23.93 -1.30
CA ILE A 269 -11.26 23.30 -0.78
C ILE A 269 -11.13 21.77 -0.78
N GLN A 270 -10.66 21.19 -1.89
CA GLN A 270 -10.57 19.74 -2.06
C GLN A 270 -9.51 19.11 -1.15
N ILE A 271 -8.41 19.81 -0.89
CA ILE A 271 -7.41 19.39 0.10
C ILE A 271 -8.02 19.41 1.51
N GLU A 272 -8.79 20.45 1.87
CA GLU A 272 -9.46 20.51 3.18
C GLU A 272 -10.49 19.39 3.36
N ASP A 273 -11.30 19.11 2.33
CA ASP A 273 -12.26 18.00 2.32
C ASP A 273 -11.53 16.66 2.45
N LEU A 274 -10.49 16.42 1.64
CA LEU A 274 -9.68 15.20 1.71
C LEU A 274 -9.06 14.99 3.09
N LEU A 275 -8.45 16.01 3.68
CA LEU A 275 -7.83 15.91 5.01
C LEU A 275 -8.85 15.63 6.11
N ARG A 276 -10.12 16.02 5.92
CA ARG A 276 -11.23 15.68 6.82
C ARG A 276 -11.66 14.23 6.63
N ASP A 277 -11.81 13.78 5.39
CA ASP A 277 -12.21 12.40 5.10
C ASP A 277 -11.17 11.40 5.63
N LEU A 278 -9.88 11.71 5.47
CA LEU A 278 -8.79 10.90 6.02
C LEU A 278 -8.75 10.85 7.56
N SER A 279 -9.52 11.72 8.24
CA SER A 279 -9.62 11.78 9.70
C SER A 279 -10.83 11.03 10.26
N CYS A 280 -11.69 10.45 9.42
CA CYS A 280 -12.87 9.71 9.83
C CYS A 280 -12.74 8.21 9.55
N ASP A 281 -13.42 7.38 10.34
CA ASP A 281 -13.66 5.97 10.02
C ASP A 281 -14.86 5.78 9.07
N GLU A 282 -15.14 4.54 8.65
CA GLU A 282 -16.28 4.18 7.80
C GLU A 282 -17.65 4.67 8.34
N SER A 283 -17.74 4.91 9.65
CA SER A 283 -18.96 5.39 10.32
C SER A 283 -19.03 6.91 10.43
N GLY A 284 -18.04 7.64 9.91
CA GLY A 284 -17.93 9.09 10.01
C GLY A 284 -17.51 9.58 11.39
N HIS A 285 -17.02 8.70 12.27
CA HIS A 285 -16.47 9.11 13.55
C HIS A 285 -15.04 9.59 13.37
N ALA A 286 -14.72 10.72 14.01
CA ALA A 286 -13.36 11.21 14.05
C ALA A 286 -12.45 10.18 14.73
N LEU A 287 -11.35 9.83 14.07
CA LEU A 287 -10.28 9.06 14.65
C LEU A 287 -9.50 9.98 15.60
N GLU A 288 -9.48 9.64 16.90
CA GLU A 288 -8.65 10.35 17.89
C GLU A 288 -7.16 10.38 17.49
#